data_AF-A0A846AXR8-F1
#
_entry.id   AF-A0A846AXR8-F1
#
_cell.length_a   1.000
_cell.length_b   1.000
_cell.length_c   1.000
_cell.angle_alpha   90.00
_cell.angle_beta   90.00
_cell.angle_gamma   90.00
#
_symmetry.space_group_name_H-M   'P 1'
#
loop_
_entity.id
_entity.type
_entity.pdbx_description
1 polymer ?
#
loop_
_entity_poly.entity_id
_entity_poly.type
_entity_poly.pdbx_seq_one_letter_code
_entity_poly.pdbx_strand_id
1 'polypeptide(L)'
;MQSLSPEQIELLKKQAIASFVKAANAPFIVAVIGQTGVGKSSLINALFNTNLKTDAVKPCTMNVEKVVVKGNKGELWFYDLPGIGESESADARYIEDYKQKLFEADVVLWCLHCDNRSVTFDVTALNKILVSFSAEKKAQLMSKITFVLTKVDTISHPAWLLAKMDKNWGMFAPSKVTREILEKKAQYYQETFLLPYGNGIISRTYNDGNFKIDDSRFSWDTYSIVFQGFMNATTLAQLQAKYPHYQEVFQRLYQNYQVVPCSSSFRFNLNKLMLIIVNKMGKEAIARFNNFLNEQLDKLPFAKAKEYSNLIVVDPNRNRKLFDLTEMRI
;
A
#
# COMPACT_ATOMS: atom_id res chain seq x y z
N MET A 1 38.26 -26.21 -10.37
CA MET A 1 36.86 -26.01 -10.79
C MET A 1 36.65 -26.78 -12.08
N GLN A 2 35.86 -27.87 -12.05
CA GLN A 2 35.54 -28.63 -13.26
C GLN A 2 34.55 -27.81 -14.12
N SER A 3 34.86 -27.62 -15.39
CA SER A 3 33.96 -26.95 -16.34
C SER A 3 32.75 -27.83 -16.63
N LEU A 4 31.56 -27.24 -16.62
CA LEU A 4 30.30 -27.92 -16.95
C LEU A 4 30.33 -28.48 -18.38
N SER A 5 29.77 -29.67 -18.58
CA SER A 5 29.65 -30.27 -19.91
C SER A 5 28.64 -29.50 -20.78
N PRO A 6 28.73 -29.60 -22.12
CA PRO A 6 27.77 -28.97 -23.03
C PRO A 6 26.30 -29.33 -22.73
N GLU A 7 26.04 -30.59 -22.36
CA GLU A 7 24.70 -31.07 -21.97
C GLU A 7 24.23 -30.44 -20.65
N GLN A 8 25.11 -30.27 -19.67
CA GLN A 8 24.80 -29.59 -18.41
C GLN A 8 24.48 -28.11 -18.64
N ILE A 9 25.19 -27.44 -19.56
CA ILE A 9 24.93 -26.06 -19.94
C ILE A 9 23.56 -25.93 -20.64
N GLU A 10 23.21 -26.87 -21.53
CA GLU A 10 21.91 -26.85 -22.21
C GLU A 10 20.75 -27.12 -21.25
N LEU A 11 20.92 -28.04 -20.31
CA LEU A 11 19.93 -28.32 -19.27
C LEU A 11 19.72 -27.11 -18.36
N LEU A 12 20.81 -26.45 -17.93
CA LEU A 12 20.75 -25.21 -17.14
C LEU A 12 20.05 -24.08 -17.91
N LYS A 13 20.31 -23.93 -19.21
CA LYS A 13 19.62 -22.96 -20.06
C LYS A 13 18.13 -23.26 -20.17
N LYS A 14 17.74 -24.51 -20.43
CA LYS A 14 16.32 -24.91 -20.48
C LYS A 14 15.61 -24.68 -19.15
N GLN A 15 16.25 -25.02 -18.03
CA GLN A 15 15.72 -24.78 -16.69
C GLN A 15 15.62 -23.28 -16.38
N ALA A 16 16.60 -22.47 -16.76
CA ALA A 16 16.58 -21.02 -16.59
C ALA A 16 15.50 -20.35 -17.46
N ILE A 17 15.29 -20.80 -18.70
CA ILE A 17 14.23 -20.30 -19.57
C ILE A 17 12.86 -20.72 -19.01
N ALA A 18 12.69 -21.98 -18.60
CA ALA A 18 11.43 -22.44 -18.01
C ALA A 18 11.10 -21.72 -16.69
N SER A 19 12.10 -21.47 -15.84
CA SER A 19 11.91 -20.70 -14.61
C SER A 19 11.60 -19.23 -14.91
N PHE A 20 12.23 -18.64 -15.92
CA PHE A 20 11.95 -17.28 -16.38
C PHE A 20 10.53 -17.15 -16.96
N VAL A 21 10.10 -18.08 -17.81
CA VAL A 21 8.74 -18.13 -18.35
C VAL A 21 7.70 -18.36 -17.24
N LYS A 22 8.02 -19.20 -16.26
CA LYS A 22 7.15 -19.41 -15.09
C LYS A 22 7.04 -18.15 -14.23
N ALA A 23 8.14 -17.45 -13.97
CA ALA A 23 8.16 -16.18 -13.25
C ALA A 23 7.41 -15.08 -14.03
N ALA A 24 7.56 -15.05 -15.36
CA ALA A 24 6.85 -14.14 -16.24
C ALA A 24 5.33 -14.36 -16.27
N ASN A 25 4.85 -15.55 -15.88
CA ASN A 25 3.41 -15.87 -15.81
C ASN A 25 2.91 -16.07 -14.38
N ALA A 26 3.75 -15.83 -13.36
CA ALA A 26 3.35 -15.96 -11.97
C ALA A 26 2.30 -14.89 -11.61
N PRO A 27 1.29 -15.25 -10.80
CA PRO A 27 0.35 -14.29 -10.25
C PRO A 27 1.09 -13.36 -9.29
N PHE A 28 0.58 -12.15 -9.22
CA PHE A 28 1.06 -11.12 -8.32
C PHE A 28 0.28 -11.19 -7.01
N ILE A 29 0.98 -11.34 -5.89
CA ILE A 29 0.38 -11.65 -4.60
C ILE A 29 0.41 -10.43 -3.70
N VAL A 30 -0.78 -9.96 -3.30
CA VAL A 30 -0.95 -8.87 -2.34
C VAL A 30 -1.62 -9.43 -1.08
N ALA A 31 -0.91 -9.47 0.04
CA ALA A 31 -1.52 -9.83 1.31
C ALA A 31 -2.14 -8.60 1.97
N VAL A 32 -3.38 -8.68 2.43
CA VAL A 32 -4.06 -7.61 3.17
C VAL A 32 -4.32 -8.08 4.58
N ILE A 33 -3.73 -7.36 5.55
CA ILE A 33 -3.68 -7.82 6.94
C ILE A 33 -4.01 -6.67 7.88
N GLY A 34 -4.45 -6.99 9.09
CA GLY A 34 -4.82 -6.01 10.09
C GLY A 34 -5.93 -6.53 11.00
N GLN A 35 -6.29 -5.72 12.00
CA GLN A 35 -7.34 -6.07 12.95
C GLN A 35 -8.70 -6.36 12.28
N THR A 36 -9.58 -7.04 13.01
CA THR A 36 -10.97 -7.18 12.61
C THR A 36 -11.64 -5.80 12.56
N GLY A 37 -12.55 -5.59 11.62
CA GLY A 37 -13.28 -4.33 11.51
C GLY A 37 -12.45 -3.13 11.01
N VAL A 38 -11.15 -3.31 10.72
CA VAL A 38 -10.29 -2.22 10.23
C VAL A 38 -10.69 -1.75 8.81
N GLY A 39 -11.31 -2.63 8.01
CA GLY A 39 -11.78 -2.30 6.66
C GLY A 39 -11.01 -2.95 5.52
N LYS A 40 -10.34 -4.09 5.76
CA LYS A 40 -9.57 -4.85 4.75
C LYS A 40 -10.39 -5.19 3.51
N SER A 41 -11.52 -5.89 3.67
CA SER A 41 -12.35 -6.35 2.55
C SER A 41 -12.98 -5.15 1.82
N SER A 42 -13.36 -4.08 2.54
CA SER A 42 -13.80 -2.82 1.92
C SER A 42 -12.69 -2.12 1.11
N LEU A 43 -11.43 -2.20 1.55
CA LEU A 43 -10.29 -1.68 0.80
C LEU A 43 -10.04 -2.49 -0.48
N ILE A 44 -10.10 -3.82 -0.41
CA ILE A 44 -9.96 -4.70 -1.59
C ILE A 44 -11.08 -4.42 -2.60
N ASN A 45 -12.33 -4.31 -2.13
CA ASN A 45 -13.47 -3.95 -2.98
C ASN A 45 -13.26 -2.60 -3.68
N ALA A 46 -12.78 -1.59 -2.93
CA ALA A 46 -12.58 -0.25 -3.48
C ALA A 46 -11.42 -0.16 -4.48
N LEU A 47 -10.29 -0.83 -4.20
CA LEU A 47 -9.10 -0.82 -5.07
C LEU A 47 -9.27 -1.64 -6.35
N PHE A 48 -9.95 -2.79 -6.27
CA PHE A 48 -9.96 -3.78 -7.36
C PHE A 48 -11.35 -4.06 -7.93
N ASN A 49 -12.36 -3.29 -7.50
CA ASN A 49 -13.75 -3.42 -7.94
C ASN A 49 -14.30 -4.85 -7.77
N THR A 50 -14.07 -5.41 -6.57
CA THR A 50 -14.53 -6.75 -6.18
C THR A 50 -15.77 -6.67 -5.29
N ASN A 51 -16.42 -7.82 -5.05
CA ASN A 51 -17.68 -7.94 -4.30
C ASN A 51 -17.53 -8.83 -3.04
N LEU A 52 -16.44 -8.66 -2.30
CA LEU A 52 -16.25 -9.38 -1.04
C LEU A 52 -17.32 -8.96 -0.03
N LYS A 53 -17.79 -9.93 0.76
CA LYS A 53 -18.79 -9.67 1.81
C LYS A 53 -18.19 -8.77 2.89
N THR A 54 -18.93 -7.73 3.27
CA THR A 54 -18.57 -6.81 4.35
C THR A 54 -19.77 -6.63 5.26
N ASP A 55 -19.57 -6.75 6.57
CA ASP A 55 -20.59 -6.56 7.60
C ASP A 55 -20.06 -5.52 8.60
N ALA A 56 -20.90 -4.57 8.97
CA ALA A 56 -20.56 -3.49 9.88
C ALA A 56 -20.62 -3.90 11.36
N VAL A 57 -21.25 -5.04 11.66
CA VAL A 57 -21.59 -5.51 13.00
C VAL A 57 -20.74 -6.73 13.41
N LYS A 58 -20.44 -7.64 12.47
CA LYS A 58 -19.71 -8.88 12.77
C LYS A 58 -18.44 -9.07 11.92
N PRO A 59 -17.41 -9.76 12.45
CA PRO A 59 -16.27 -10.20 11.65
C PRO A 59 -16.77 -11.09 10.50
N CYS A 60 -16.52 -10.70 9.25
CA CYS A 60 -16.88 -11.50 8.08
C CYS A 60 -15.83 -12.58 7.77
N THR A 61 -14.56 -12.30 8.06
CA THR A 61 -13.42 -13.10 7.60
C THR A 61 -12.89 -13.94 8.77
N MET A 62 -13.27 -15.22 8.82
CA MET A 62 -12.75 -16.18 9.82
C MET A 62 -11.62 -17.08 9.28
N ASN A 63 -11.39 -17.10 7.96
CA ASN A 63 -10.36 -17.89 7.29
C ASN A 63 -9.61 -17.04 6.27
N VAL A 64 -8.41 -17.47 5.86
CA VAL A 64 -7.68 -16.85 4.75
C VAL A 64 -8.48 -16.97 3.45
N GLU A 65 -8.98 -15.85 2.93
CA GLU A 65 -9.74 -15.82 1.68
C GLU A 65 -8.83 -15.38 0.53
N LYS A 66 -8.74 -16.22 -0.50
CA LYS A 66 -8.03 -15.90 -1.75
C LYS A 66 -9.01 -15.27 -2.74
N VAL A 67 -8.74 -14.03 -3.13
CA VAL A 67 -9.52 -13.30 -4.14
C VAL A 67 -8.69 -13.18 -5.39
N VAL A 68 -9.18 -13.72 -6.51
CA VAL A 68 -8.49 -13.66 -7.80
C VAL A 68 -9.10 -12.56 -8.65
N VAL A 69 -8.30 -11.57 -8.99
CA VAL A 69 -8.68 -10.51 -9.93
C VAL A 69 -7.89 -10.69 -11.21
N LYS A 70 -8.59 -10.95 -12.32
CA LYS A 70 -7.98 -11.20 -13.62
C LYS A 70 -7.91 -9.90 -14.43
N GLY A 71 -6.72 -9.54 -14.89
CA GLY A 71 -6.49 -8.47 -15.86
C GLY A 71 -6.14 -9.03 -17.24
N ASN A 72 -5.98 -8.17 -18.25
CA ASN A 72 -5.67 -8.60 -19.63
C ASN A 72 -4.33 -9.35 -19.77
N LYS A 73 -3.44 -9.27 -18.77
CA LYS A 73 -2.08 -9.83 -18.82
C LYS A 73 -1.63 -10.49 -17.51
N GLY A 74 -2.53 -10.84 -16.58
CA GLY A 74 -2.13 -11.50 -15.33
C GLY A 74 -3.24 -11.66 -14.30
N GLU A 75 -2.90 -12.36 -13.21
CA GLU A 75 -3.77 -12.56 -12.05
C GLU A 75 -3.22 -11.83 -10.83
N LEU A 76 -4.11 -11.21 -10.07
CA LEU A 76 -3.83 -10.69 -8.74
C LEU A 76 -4.50 -11.55 -7.69
N TRP A 77 -3.72 -11.98 -6.72
CA TRP A 77 -4.21 -12.78 -5.62
C TRP A 77 -4.17 -11.94 -4.35
N PHE A 78 -5.35 -11.67 -3.80
CA PHE A 78 -5.46 -11.06 -2.47
C PHE A 78 -5.65 -12.15 -1.45
N TYR A 79 -4.84 -12.11 -0.39
CA TYR A 79 -5.10 -12.86 0.81
C TYR A 79 -5.66 -11.90 1.86
N ASP A 80 -6.97 -11.96 2.09
CA ASP A 80 -7.58 -11.32 3.27
C ASP A 80 -7.36 -12.26 4.46
N LEU A 81 -6.44 -11.87 5.34
CA LEU A 81 -6.14 -12.64 6.54
C LEU A 81 -7.10 -12.24 7.67
N PRO A 82 -7.44 -13.14 8.61
CA PRO A 82 -8.33 -12.83 9.74
C PRO A 82 -7.84 -11.63 10.58
N GLY A 83 -8.61 -11.18 11.57
CA GLY A 83 -8.12 -10.15 12.48
C GLY A 83 -6.90 -10.63 13.27
N ILE A 84 -5.83 -9.84 13.33
CA ILE A 84 -4.75 -10.11 14.28
C ILE A 84 -5.23 -9.70 15.67
N GLY A 85 -5.19 -10.63 16.65
CA GLY A 85 -5.21 -10.36 18.10
C GLY A 85 -6.56 -10.20 18.84
N GLU A 86 -7.66 -10.80 18.37
CA GLU A 86 -8.93 -10.83 19.14
C GLU A 86 -8.99 -11.91 20.24
N SER A 87 -7.98 -12.77 20.37
CA SER A 87 -7.82 -13.65 21.53
C SER A 87 -6.35 -13.82 21.89
N GLU A 88 -6.03 -13.90 23.19
CA GLU A 88 -4.70 -14.32 23.67
C GLU A 88 -4.29 -15.68 23.10
N SER A 89 -5.28 -16.48 22.71
CA SER A 89 -5.20 -17.78 22.04
C SER A 89 -5.28 -17.70 20.51
N ALA A 90 -4.84 -16.61 19.87
CA ALA A 90 -4.60 -16.63 18.43
C ALA A 90 -3.56 -17.73 18.15
N ASP A 91 -4.05 -18.94 17.84
CA ASP A 91 -3.27 -20.18 17.72
C ASP A 91 -1.92 -19.92 17.06
N ALA A 92 -0.87 -20.57 17.57
CA ALA A 92 0.44 -20.61 16.90
C ALA A 92 0.32 -20.95 15.40
N ARG A 93 -0.73 -21.72 15.04
CA ARG A 93 -1.14 -22.00 13.66
C ARG A 93 -1.45 -20.75 12.84
N TYR A 94 -2.25 -19.82 13.36
CA TYR A 94 -2.54 -18.57 12.65
C TYR A 94 -1.27 -17.77 12.40
N ILE A 95 -0.41 -17.64 13.42
CA ILE A 95 0.87 -16.92 13.29
C ILE A 95 1.74 -17.54 12.18
N GLU A 96 1.80 -18.87 12.08
CA GLU A 96 2.57 -19.53 11.03
C GLU A 96 1.97 -19.29 9.64
N ASP A 97 0.64 -19.33 9.50
CA ASP A 97 -0.04 -18.97 8.26
C ASP A 97 0.24 -17.51 7.86
N TYR A 98 0.22 -16.57 8.81
CA TYR A 98 0.63 -15.18 8.57
C TYR A 98 2.06 -15.13 8.04
N LYS A 99 3.00 -15.76 8.72
CA LYS A 99 4.41 -15.76 8.33
C LYS A 99 4.60 -16.29 6.90
N GLN A 100 4.00 -17.43 6.59
CA GLN A 100 4.07 -18.03 5.27
C GLN A 100 3.52 -17.07 4.21
N LYS A 101 2.31 -16.52 4.41
CA LYS A 101 1.66 -15.63 3.43
C LYS A 101 2.38 -14.30 3.27
N LEU A 102 2.95 -13.76 4.34
CA LEU A 102 3.75 -12.55 4.32
C LEU A 102 5.04 -12.72 3.51
N PHE A 103 5.66 -13.90 3.55
CA PHE A 103 6.82 -14.20 2.71
C PHE A 103 6.47 -14.46 1.25
N GLU A 104 5.38 -15.19 0.99
CA GLU A 104 4.86 -15.46 -0.35
C GLU A 104 4.38 -14.20 -1.07
N ALA A 105 3.89 -13.20 -0.33
CA ALA A 105 3.39 -11.96 -0.90
C ALA A 105 4.50 -11.13 -1.55
N ASP A 106 4.19 -10.49 -2.68
CA ASP A 106 5.02 -9.47 -3.31
C ASP A 106 4.89 -8.14 -2.56
N VAL A 107 3.66 -7.81 -2.14
CA VAL A 107 3.32 -6.62 -1.37
C VAL A 107 2.41 -7.00 -0.21
N VAL A 108 2.64 -6.40 0.95
CA VAL A 108 1.78 -6.57 2.12
C VAL A 108 1.14 -5.23 2.46
N LEU A 109 -0.19 -5.17 2.52
CA LEU A 109 -0.94 -4.02 3.00
C LEU A 109 -1.31 -4.23 4.47
N TRP A 110 -0.60 -3.57 5.37
CA TRP A 110 -0.92 -3.59 6.81
C TRP A 110 -1.92 -2.49 7.13
N CYS A 111 -3.19 -2.87 7.22
CA CYS A 111 -4.32 -1.98 7.47
C CYS A 111 -4.48 -1.68 8.96
N LEU A 112 -4.59 -0.38 9.26
CA LEU A 112 -4.70 0.17 10.60
C LEU A 112 -5.90 1.12 10.63
N HIS A 113 -6.63 1.17 11.74
CA HIS A 113 -7.79 2.05 11.85
C HIS A 113 -7.30 3.47 12.15
N CYS A 114 -7.70 4.47 11.35
CA CYS A 114 -7.19 5.83 11.53
C CYS A 114 -7.51 6.42 12.92
N ASP A 115 -8.67 6.09 13.49
CA ASP A 115 -9.08 6.57 14.81
C ASP A 115 -8.43 5.83 16.00
N ASN A 116 -7.70 4.73 15.75
CA ASN A 116 -7.02 4.04 16.84
C ASN A 116 -5.93 4.96 17.44
N ARG A 117 -6.11 5.35 18.70
CA ARG A 117 -5.17 6.20 19.44
C ARG A 117 -3.98 5.42 19.99
N SER A 118 -4.07 4.09 20.03
CA SER A 118 -3.00 3.22 20.53
C SER A 118 -2.46 2.33 19.42
N VAL A 119 -1.21 2.59 19.04
CA VAL A 119 -0.44 1.73 18.11
C VAL A 119 0.09 0.47 18.79
N THR A 120 0.01 0.38 20.12
CA THR A 120 0.64 -0.69 20.92
C THR A 120 0.21 -2.07 20.44
N PHE A 121 -1.08 -2.26 20.20
CA PHE A 121 -1.61 -3.55 19.77
C PHE A 121 -0.97 -4.00 18.44
N ASP A 122 -0.96 -3.13 17.44
CA ASP A 122 -0.44 -3.44 16.11
C ASP A 122 1.08 -3.62 16.13
N VAL A 123 1.80 -2.85 16.97
CA VAL A 123 3.23 -3.03 17.21
C VAL A 123 3.50 -4.39 17.88
N THR A 124 2.71 -4.78 18.88
CA THR A 124 2.83 -6.09 19.54
C THR A 124 2.53 -7.22 18.55
N ALA A 125 1.51 -7.09 17.72
CA ALA A 125 1.17 -8.04 16.66
C ALA A 125 2.32 -8.21 15.66
N LEU A 126 2.86 -7.10 15.14
CA LEU A 126 3.99 -7.10 14.23
C LEU A 126 5.22 -7.75 14.89
N ASN A 127 5.54 -7.38 16.14
CA ASN A 127 6.67 -7.94 16.87
C ASN A 127 6.51 -9.45 17.10
N LYS A 128 5.31 -9.94 17.42
CA LYS A 128 5.04 -11.39 17.58
C LYS A 128 5.28 -12.17 16.28
N ILE A 129 4.91 -11.60 15.13
CA ILE A 129 5.16 -12.22 13.82
C ILE A 129 6.68 -12.21 13.52
N LEU A 130 7.34 -11.09 13.82
CA LEU A 130 8.74 -10.88 13.45
C LEU A 130 9.75 -11.54 14.40
N VAL A 131 9.39 -11.85 15.65
CA VAL A 131 10.34 -12.25 16.71
C VAL A 131 11.21 -13.44 16.30
N SER A 132 10.66 -14.41 15.56
CA SER A 132 11.36 -15.62 15.13
C SER A 132 12.27 -15.44 13.92
N PHE A 133 12.39 -14.23 13.36
CA PHE A 133 13.17 -13.97 12.16
C PHE A 133 14.53 -13.32 12.44
N SER A 134 15.53 -13.67 11.62
CA SER A 134 16.82 -12.98 11.60
C SER A 134 16.65 -11.50 11.22
N ALA A 135 17.67 -10.69 11.49
CA ALA A 135 17.66 -9.28 11.13
C ALA A 135 17.45 -9.07 9.62
N GLU A 136 18.08 -9.89 8.76
CA GLU A 136 17.92 -9.79 7.31
C GLU A 136 16.49 -10.14 6.87
N LYS A 137 15.90 -11.19 7.45
CA LYS A 137 14.52 -11.59 7.14
C LYS A 137 13.50 -10.56 7.60
N LYS A 138 13.71 -9.95 8.77
CA LYS A 138 12.88 -8.83 9.26
C LYS A 138 12.92 -7.67 8.29
N ALA A 139 14.13 -7.25 7.91
CA ALA A 139 14.35 -6.20 6.92
C ALA A 139 13.66 -6.48 5.58
N GLN A 140 13.83 -7.70 5.04
CA GLN A 140 13.19 -8.12 3.80
C GLN A 140 11.67 -8.03 3.89
N LEU A 141 11.08 -8.49 4.99
CA LEU A 141 9.63 -8.44 5.17
C LEU A 141 9.13 -7.01 5.34
N MET A 142 9.78 -6.21 6.18
CA MET A 142 9.44 -4.80 6.37
C MET A 142 9.52 -3.99 5.07
N SER A 143 10.41 -4.37 4.14
CA SER A 143 10.53 -3.74 2.82
C SER A 143 9.30 -3.99 1.92
N LYS A 144 8.59 -5.11 2.13
CA LYS A 144 7.36 -5.47 1.40
C LYS A 144 6.09 -4.84 2.00
N ILE A 145 6.14 -4.40 3.25
CA ILE A 145 4.98 -3.86 3.96
C ILE A 145 4.73 -2.40 3.56
N THR A 146 3.49 -2.10 3.22
CA THR A 146 2.90 -0.76 3.12
C THR A 146 1.86 -0.63 4.21
N PHE A 147 2.04 0.31 5.13
CA PHE A 147 1.04 0.60 6.16
C PHE A 147 -0.06 1.49 5.58
N VAL A 148 -1.31 1.15 5.85
CA VAL A 148 -2.49 1.86 5.34
C VAL A 148 -3.36 2.29 6.52
N LEU A 149 -3.51 3.59 6.73
CA LEU A 149 -4.51 4.10 7.68
C LEU A 149 -5.85 4.10 6.98
N THR A 150 -6.66 3.09 7.26
CA THR A 150 -8.02 2.93 6.73
C THR A 150 -9.04 3.80 7.49
N LYS A 151 -10.21 4.00 6.89
CA LYS A 151 -11.34 4.71 7.49
C LYS A 151 -11.02 6.15 7.92
N VAL A 152 -10.20 6.85 7.14
CA VAL A 152 -9.86 8.26 7.45
C VAL A 152 -11.07 9.20 7.38
N ASP A 153 -12.13 8.78 6.68
CA ASP A 153 -13.42 9.47 6.64
C ASP A 153 -14.10 9.60 8.01
N THR A 154 -13.69 8.80 9.01
CA THR A 154 -14.22 8.93 10.37
C THR A 154 -13.65 10.12 11.15
N ILE A 155 -12.63 10.82 10.61
CA ILE A 155 -12.16 12.07 11.20
C ILE A 155 -13.25 13.12 10.99
N SER A 156 -13.99 13.42 12.05
CA SER A 156 -15.25 14.15 11.98
C SER A 156 -15.11 15.67 11.83
N HIS A 157 -13.95 16.26 12.14
CA HIS A 157 -13.77 17.71 12.07
C HIS A 157 -12.37 18.12 11.57
N PRO A 158 -12.29 19.12 10.66
CA PRO A 158 -13.39 19.75 9.91
C PRO A 158 -14.02 18.84 8.85
N ALA A 159 -15.16 19.28 8.31
CA ALA A 159 -15.89 18.61 7.23
C ALA A 159 -15.00 18.30 6.00
N TRP A 160 -15.32 17.20 5.34
CA TRP A 160 -14.70 16.83 4.08
C TRP A 160 -15.27 17.67 2.92
N LEU A 161 -14.43 17.96 1.94
CA LEU A 161 -14.83 18.64 0.72
C LEU A 161 -15.23 17.61 -0.32
N LEU A 162 -16.37 17.81 -0.97
CA LEU A 162 -16.79 17.06 -2.16
C LEU A 162 -16.65 17.97 -3.38
N ALA A 163 -15.59 17.77 -4.16
CA ALA A 163 -15.40 18.46 -5.42
C ALA A 163 -16.29 17.84 -6.51
N LYS A 164 -17.19 18.62 -7.09
CA LYS A 164 -17.98 18.19 -8.24
C LYS A 164 -17.12 18.29 -9.51
N MET A 165 -16.76 17.15 -10.08
CA MET A 165 -15.89 17.09 -11.27
C MET A 165 -16.69 17.36 -12.54
N ASP A 166 -17.85 16.70 -12.68
CA ASP A 166 -18.78 16.87 -13.79
C ASP A 166 -20.23 16.60 -13.34
N LYS A 167 -21.14 16.28 -14.28
CA LYS A 167 -22.55 15.98 -13.96
C LYS A 167 -22.72 14.67 -13.19
N ASN A 168 -21.79 13.73 -13.33
CA ASN A 168 -21.90 12.34 -12.88
C ASN A 168 -20.95 12.02 -11.73
N TRP A 169 -19.80 12.70 -11.62
CA TRP A 169 -18.73 12.32 -10.71
C TRP A 169 -18.37 13.40 -9.68
N GLY A 170 -18.10 12.94 -8.46
CA GLY A 170 -17.51 13.74 -7.39
C GLY A 170 -16.20 13.11 -6.89
N MET A 171 -15.35 13.94 -6.28
CA MET A 171 -14.09 13.53 -5.67
C MET A 171 -13.97 14.14 -4.28
N PHE A 172 -13.67 13.32 -3.29
CA PHE A 172 -13.50 13.79 -1.92
C PHE A 172 -12.09 14.32 -1.69
N ALA A 173 -11.99 15.40 -0.93
CA ALA A 173 -10.73 15.96 -0.47
C ALA A 173 -10.84 16.37 1.01
N PRO A 174 -9.82 16.13 1.84
CA PRO A 174 -9.81 16.61 3.20
C PRO A 174 -9.67 18.14 3.22
N SER A 175 -10.26 18.76 4.24
CA SER A 175 -9.95 20.15 4.59
C SER A 175 -8.45 20.33 4.87
N LYS A 176 -7.94 21.56 4.87
CA LYS A 176 -6.53 21.83 5.21
C LYS A 176 -6.14 21.24 6.57
N VAL A 177 -6.98 21.43 7.58
CA VAL A 177 -6.75 20.92 8.95
C VAL A 177 -6.80 19.39 8.98
N THR A 178 -7.80 18.77 8.34
CA THR A 178 -7.91 17.30 8.25
C THR A 178 -6.68 16.71 7.56
N ARG A 179 -6.18 17.37 6.50
CA ARG A 179 -4.97 16.97 5.79
C ARG A 179 -3.74 17.00 6.68
N GLU A 180 -3.53 18.10 7.42
CA GLU A 180 -2.40 18.22 8.36
C GLU A 180 -2.46 17.16 9.47
N ILE A 181 -3.65 16.81 9.97
CA ILE A 181 -3.83 15.72 10.94
C ILE A 181 -3.44 14.38 10.32
N LEU A 182 -3.89 14.09 9.09
CA LEU A 182 -3.57 12.86 8.39
C LEU A 182 -2.07 12.73 8.09
N GLU A 183 -1.41 13.83 7.71
CA GLU A 183 0.04 13.88 7.47
C GLU A 183 0.82 13.62 8.77
N LYS A 184 0.47 14.29 9.87
CA LYS A 184 1.09 14.06 11.19
C LYS A 184 0.88 12.63 11.68
N LYS A 185 -0.33 12.08 11.52
CA LYS A 185 -0.60 10.67 11.84
C LYS A 185 0.23 9.73 10.97
N ALA A 186 0.26 9.94 9.66
CA ALA A 186 1.07 9.12 8.76
C ALA A 186 2.55 9.11 9.17
N GLN A 187 3.11 10.28 9.50
CA GLN A 187 4.48 10.39 9.99
C GLN A 187 4.70 9.65 11.32
N TYR A 188 3.83 9.86 12.30
CA TYR A 188 3.92 9.17 13.60
C TYR A 188 3.92 7.65 13.45
N TYR A 189 3.04 7.11 12.60
CA TYR A 189 2.99 5.68 12.31
C TYR A 189 4.24 5.23 11.53
N GLN A 190 4.74 6.05 10.60
CA GLN A 190 5.96 5.75 9.88
C GLN A 190 7.14 5.57 10.83
N GLU A 191 7.31 6.52 11.76
CA GLU A 191 8.37 6.49 12.78
C GLU A 191 8.17 5.32 13.74
N THR A 192 6.94 5.02 14.14
CA THR A 192 6.66 3.91 15.07
C THR A 192 6.95 2.54 14.45
N PHE A 193 6.51 2.30 13.21
CA PHE A 193 6.52 0.96 12.62
C PHE A 193 7.75 0.67 11.75
N LEU A 194 8.34 1.68 11.10
CA LEU A 194 9.45 1.47 10.16
C LEU A 194 10.81 1.83 10.75
N LEU A 195 10.91 2.91 11.54
CA LEU A 195 12.19 3.38 12.10
C LEU A 195 12.93 2.29 12.92
N PRO A 196 12.29 1.45 13.74
CA PRO A 196 12.99 0.39 14.48
C PRO A 196 13.73 -0.61 13.60
N TYR A 197 13.34 -0.69 12.31
CA TYR A 197 13.93 -1.59 11.32
C TYR A 197 14.78 -0.84 10.28
N GLY A 198 15.00 0.46 10.47
CA GLY A 198 15.58 1.34 9.47
C GLY A 198 16.98 0.96 8.99
N ASN A 199 17.79 0.31 9.82
CA ASN A 199 19.16 -0.10 9.44
C ASN A 199 19.20 -1.25 8.42
N GLY A 200 18.13 -2.04 8.31
CA GLY A 200 18.07 -3.17 7.38
C GLY A 200 17.06 -3.01 6.26
N ILE A 201 16.10 -2.08 6.40
CA ILE A 201 15.07 -1.85 5.39
C ILE A 201 15.70 -1.44 4.05
N ILE A 202 15.12 -1.94 2.97
CA ILE A 202 15.53 -1.65 1.60
C ILE A 202 14.33 -1.11 0.84
N SER A 203 14.53 -0.04 0.06
CA SER A 203 13.56 0.44 -0.93
C SER A 203 14.12 0.21 -2.31
N ARG A 204 13.25 -0.27 -3.21
CA ARG A 204 13.57 -0.52 -4.60
C ARG A 204 12.63 0.26 -5.50
N THR A 205 13.18 0.84 -6.55
CA THR A 205 12.43 1.43 -7.64
C THR A 205 13.04 0.98 -8.97
N TYR A 206 12.33 1.17 -10.07
CA TYR A 206 12.85 0.85 -11.39
C TYR A 206 13.89 1.89 -11.82
N ASN A 207 14.87 1.45 -12.61
CA ASN A 207 15.81 2.33 -13.28
C ASN A 207 15.26 2.71 -14.66
N ASP A 208 15.00 4.00 -14.87
CA ASP A 208 14.47 4.60 -16.10
C ASP A 208 15.45 5.58 -16.76
N GLY A 209 16.69 5.63 -16.29
CA GLY A 209 17.72 6.48 -16.87
C GLY A 209 19.14 6.04 -16.51
N ASN A 210 20.09 6.97 -16.63
CA ASN A 210 21.49 6.72 -16.28
C ASN A 210 21.76 7.08 -14.82
N PHE A 211 20.99 6.50 -13.89
CA PHE A 211 21.14 6.80 -12.46
C PHE A 211 22.57 6.50 -11.99
N LYS A 212 23.22 7.50 -11.40
CA LYS A 212 24.58 7.40 -10.86
C LYS A 212 24.80 8.47 -9.81
N ILE A 213 25.10 8.07 -8.58
CA ILE A 213 25.41 8.97 -7.47
C ILE A 213 26.53 8.42 -6.60
N ASP A 214 27.21 9.31 -5.88
CA ASP A 214 28.23 8.97 -4.89
C ASP A 214 27.62 8.96 -3.49
N ASP A 215 26.95 7.85 -3.17
CA ASP A 215 26.32 7.59 -1.87
C ASP A 215 26.29 6.07 -1.64
N SER A 216 26.97 5.58 -0.60
CA SER A 216 27.13 4.15 -0.31
C SER A 216 25.82 3.44 0.06
N ARG A 217 24.77 4.19 0.39
CA ARG A 217 23.44 3.64 0.64
C ARG A 217 22.74 3.19 -0.64
N PHE A 218 23.24 3.58 -1.80
CA PHE A 218 22.64 3.25 -3.09
C PHE A 218 23.41 2.17 -3.82
N SER A 219 22.65 1.28 -4.46
CA SER A 219 23.14 0.35 -5.48
C SER A 219 22.15 0.36 -6.63
N TRP A 220 22.62 0.14 -7.85
CA TRP A 220 21.75 0.14 -9.02
C TRP A 220 22.33 -0.75 -10.11
N ASP A 221 21.44 -1.24 -10.98
CA ASP A 221 21.76 -1.97 -12.19
C ASP A 221 20.93 -1.39 -13.36
N THR A 222 20.93 -2.06 -14.51
CA THR A 222 20.18 -1.64 -15.70
C THR A 222 18.66 -1.56 -15.47
N TYR A 223 18.14 -2.25 -14.46
CA TYR A 223 16.70 -2.45 -14.26
C TYR A 223 16.17 -1.79 -12.98
N SER A 224 17.01 -1.65 -11.96
CA SER A 224 16.58 -1.26 -10.62
C SER A 224 17.56 -0.34 -9.90
N ILE A 225 17.00 0.48 -9.02
CA ILE A 225 17.71 1.36 -8.09
C ILE A 225 17.28 0.95 -6.69
N VAL A 226 18.25 0.74 -5.82
CA VAL A 226 18.07 0.24 -4.47
C VAL A 226 18.67 1.22 -3.48
N PHE A 227 17.88 1.60 -2.47
CA PHE A 227 18.32 2.39 -1.33
C PHE A 227 18.29 1.52 -0.07
N GLN A 228 19.43 1.43 0.61
CA GLN A 228 19.59 0.76 1.89
C GLN A 228 19.46 1.77 3.02
N GLY A 229 18.56 1.49 3.96
CA GLY A 229 18.25 2.37 5.06
C GLY A 229 16.80 2.85 5.04
N PHE A 230 16.45 3.70 5.99
CA PHE A 230 15.15 4.37 6.05
C PHE A 230 15.25 5.81 5.54
N MET A 231 14.53 6.13 4.47
CA MET A 231 14.47 7.49 3.93
C MET A 231 13.32 8.24 4.61
N ASN A 232 13.65 9.16 5.51
CA ASN A 232 12.69 10.12 6.08
C ASN A 232 12.63 11.42 5.25
N ALA A 233 11.71 12.32 5.59
CA ALA A 233 11.51 13.59 4.89
C ALA A 233 12.79 14.44 4.82
N THR A 234 13.59 14.45 5.90
CA THR A 234 14.87 15.17 5.96
C THR A 234 15.89 14.59 4.98
N THR A 235 16.02 13.26 4.95
CA THR A 235 16.94 12.54 4.05
C THR A 235 16.53 12.76 2.59
N LEU A 236 15.23 12.71 2.29
CA LEU A 236 14.70 13.02 0.97
C LEU A 236 15.10 14.43 0.53
N ALA A 237 14.84 15.44 1.37
CA ALA A 237 15.15 16.83 1.05
C ALA A 237 16.66 17.04 0.79
N GLN A 238 17.52 16.42 1.60
CA GLN A 238 18.98 16.46 1.42
C GLN A 238 19.43 15.83 0.10
N LEU A 239 18.88 14.67 -0.26
CA LEU A 239 19.19 13.98 -1.52
C LEU A 239 18.70 14.78 -2.73
N GLN A 240 17.49 15.35 -2.67
CA GLN A 240 16.93 16.17 -3.73
C GLN A 240 17.70 17.48 -3.95
N ALA A 241 18.21 18.07 -2.87
CA ALA A 241 19.09 19.24 -2.96
C ALA A 241 20.47 18.90 -3.55
N LYS A 242 21.06 17.76 -3.14
CA LYS A 242 22.38 17.31 -3.61
C LYS A 242 22.36 16.81 -5.06
N TYR A 243 21.28 16.13 -5.48
CA TYR A 243 21.14 15.59 -6.83
C TYR A 243 19.79 15.97 -7.48
N PRO A 244 19.62 17.22 -7.94
CA PRO A 244 18.35 17.72 -8.47
C PRO A 244 17.81 16.94 -9.68
N HIS A 245 18.68 16.31 -10.47
CA HIS A 245 18.28 15.53 -11.65
C HIS A 245 17.58 14.20 -11.31
N TYR A 246 17.67 13.74 -10.06
CA TYR A 246 17.09 12.46 -9.61
C TYR A 246 15.94 12.64 -8.60
N GLN A 247 15.31 13.82 -8.56
CA GLN A 247 14.24 14.12 -7.61
C GLN A 247 13.10 13.09 -7.66
N GLU A 248 12.68 12.68 -8.87
CA GLU A 248 11.63 11.69 -9.05
C GLU A 248 12.03 10.30 -8.52
N VAL A 249 13.27 9.88 -8.76
CA VAL A 249 13.80 8.61 -8.24
C VAL A 249 13.75 8.59 -6.72
N PHE A 250 14.23 9.65 -6.06
CA PHE A 250 14.19 9.74 -4.61
C PHE A 250 12.75 9.80 -4.09
N GLN A 251 11.85 10.49 -4.80
CA GLN A 251 10.44 10.53 -4.45
C GLN A 251 9.80 9.13 -4.51
N ARG A 252 10.08 8.33 -5.56
CA ARG A 252 9.61 6.94 -5.68
C ARG A 252 10.15 6.08 -4.54
N LEU A 253 11.44 6.21 -4.21
CA LEU A 253 12.07 5.46 -3.12
C LEU A 253 11.49 5.83 -1.75
N TYR A 254 11.21 7.12 -1.52
CA TYR A 254 10.57 7.62 -0.30
C TYR A 254 9.12 7.12 -0.15
N GLN A 255 8.37 7.11 -1.25
CA GLN A 255 6.97 6.66 -1.28
C GLN A 255 6.80 5.21 -0.81
N ASN A 256 7.81 4.35 -1.00
CA ASN A 256 7.80 2.98 -0.51
C ASN A 256 7.73 2.84 1.02
N TYR A 257 8.02 3.91 1.76
CA TYR A 257 7.95 3.96 3.21
C TYR A 257 6.74 4.74 3.71
N GLN A 258 5.95 5.34 2.83
CA GLN A 258 4.85 6.19 3.29
C GLN A 258 3.72 5.34 3.87
N VAL A 259 3.25 5.74 5.04
CA VAL A 259 1.95 5.31 5.54
C VAL A 259 0.88 6.03 4.72
N VAL A 260 -0.06 5.29 4.15
CA VAL A 260 -1.06 5.86 3.22
C VAL A 260 -2.42 5.97 3.91
N PRO A 261 -2.92 7.19 4.18
CA PRO A 261 -4.26 7.37 4.71
C PRO A 261 -5.29 7.22 3.60
N CYS A 262 -6.21 6.26 3.73
CA CYS A 262 -7.19 5.89 2.71
C CYS A 262 -8.62 5.82 3.28
N SER A 263 -9.59 6.16 2.44
CA SER A 263 -11.01 5.87 2.69
C SER A 263 -11.58 5.06 1.53
N SER A 264 -12.12 3.89 1.84
CA SER A 264 -12.87 3.10 0.85
C SER A 264 -14.21 3.76 0.53
N SER A 265 -14.88 4.33 1.54
CA SER A 265 -16.18 4.98 1.40
C SER A 265 -16.09 6.23 0.53
N PHE A 266 -15.15 7.13 0.85
CA PHE A 266 -14.94 8.37 0.11
C PHE A 266 -14.06 8.19 -1.12
N ARG A 267 -13.54 6.97 -1.36
CA ARG A 267 -12.57 6.68 -2.42
C ARG A 267 -11.41 7.68 -2.38
N PHE A 268 -10.86 7.90 -1.20
CA PHE A 268 -9.78 8.85 -0.99
C PHE A 268 -8.42 8.14 -0.95
N ASN A 269 -7.44 8.67 -1.69
CA ASN A 269 -6.05 8.19 -1.79
C ASN A 269 -5.87 6.75 -2.35
N LEU A 270 -6.88 6.19 -3.01
CA LEU A 270 -6.79 4.85 -3.59
C LEU A 270 -5.83 4.80 -4.78
N ASN A 271 -5.77 5.84 -5.61
CA ASN A 271 -4.77 5.94 -6.68
C ASN A 271 -3.34 5.96 -6.12
N LYS A 272 -3.11 6.74 -5.06
CA LYS A 272 -1.80 6.82 -4.40
C LYS A 272 -1.38 5.45 -3.86
N LEU A 273 -2.30 4.74 -3.21
CA LEU A 273 -2.03 3.39 -2.71
C LEU A 273 -1.74 2.41 -3.86
N MET A 274 -2.52 2.45 -4.94
CA MET A 274 -2.29 1.61 -6.12
C MET A 274 -0.92 1.87 -6.75
N LEU A 275 -0.51 3.13 -6.87
CA LEU A 275 0.81 3.50 -7.38
C LEU A 275 1.94 2.92 -6.51
N ILE A 276 1.80 2.96 -5.18
CA ILE A 276 2.78 2.36 -4.26
C ILE A 276 2.83 0.83 -4.42
N ILE A 277 1.67 0.17 -4.54
CA ILE A 277 1.60 -1.28 -4.79
C ILE A 277 2.37 -1.62 -6.07
N VAL A 278 2.05 -0.94 -7.18
CA VAL A 278 2.69 -1.17 -8.47
C VAL A 278 4.20 -0.88 -8.41
N ASN A 279 4.62 0.20 -7.75
CA ASN A 279 6.03 0.55 -7.60
C ASN A 279 6.83 -0.51 -6.84
N LYS A 280 6.28 -1.08 -5.76
CA LYS A 280 6.91 -2.16 -5.00
C LYS A 280 7.03 -3.46 -5.81
N MET A 281 6.14 -3.67 -6.78
CA MET A 281 6.13 -4.85 -7.65
C MET A 281 7.05 -4.72 -8.87
N GLY A 282 7.54 -3.50 -9.13
CA GLY A 282 8.54 -3.22 -10.17
C GLY A 282 7.96 -2.97 -11.56
N LYS A 283 8.85 -2.63 -12.51
CA LYS A 283 8.48 -2.16 -13.87
C LYS A 283 7.65 -3.17 -14.66
N GLU A 284 7.91 -4.47 -14.48
CA GLU A 284 7.16 -5.54 -15.14
C GLU A 284 5.71 -5.63 -14.65
N ALA A 285 5.44 -5.20 -13.42
CA ALA A 285 4.10 -5.11 -12.89
C ALA A 285 3.29 -4.04 -13.62
N ILE A 286 3.84 -2.85 -13.85
CA ILE A 286 3.11 -1.74 -14.52
C ILE A 286 2.38 -2.21 -15.78
N ALA A 287 3.06 -2.94 -16.67
CA ALA A 287 2.48 -3.43 -17.92
C ALA A 287 1.33 -4.45 -17.71
N ARG A 288 1.35 -5.21 -16.62
CA ARG A 288 0.26 -6.14 -16.23
C ARG A 288 -0.86 -5.44 -15.45
N PHE A 289 -0.55 -4.30 -14.84
CA PHE A 289 -1.43 -3.53 -13.95
C PHE A 289 -2.08 -2.30 -14.59
N ASN A 290 -1.76 -1.96 -15.85
CA ASN A 290 -2.38 -0.83 -16.54
C ASN A 290 -3.92 -0.84 -16.51
N ASN A 291 -4.55 -2.01 -16.46
CA ASN A 291 -6.01 -2.11 -16.33
C ASN A 291 -6.54 -1.75 -14.93
N PHE A 292 -5.72 -1.86 -13.89
CA PHE A 292 -6.07 -1.54 -12.50
C PHE A 292 -5.74 -0.09 -12.14
N LEU A 293 -4.82 0.54 -12.88
CA LEU A 293 -4.56 1.98 -12.84
C LEU A 293 -5.72 2.72 -13.51
N ASN A 294 -6.86 2.78 -12.83
CA ASN A 294 -8.06 3.44 -13.29
C ASN A 294 -8.09 4.89 -12.79
N GLU A 295 -8.18 5.87 -13.71
CA GLU A 295 -8.32 7.30 -13.38
C GLU A 295 -9.59 7.64 -12.56
N GLN A 296 -10.48 6.66 -12.36
CA GLN A 296 -11.69 6.78 -11.58
C GLN A 296 -11.57 6.17 -10.18
N LEU A 297 -10.41 5.63 -9.76
CA LEU A 297 -10.29 5.00 -8.44
C LEU A 297 -10.66 5.95 -7.30
N ASP A 298 -10.33 7.25 -7.43
CA ASP A 298 -10.67 8.27 -6.42
C ASP A 298 -11.99 9.01 -6.70
N LYS A 299 -12.74 8.57 -7.71
CA LYS A 299 -14.01 9.19 -8.13
C LYS A 299 -15.19 8.34 -7.69
N LEU A 300 -16.28 8.99 -7.30
CA LEU A 300 -17.51 8.33 -6.87
C LEU A 300 -18.73 8.97 -7.56
N PRO A 301 -19.78 8.21 -7.94
CA PRO A 301 -20.95 8.79 -8.56
C PRO A 301 -21.56 9.88 -7.67
N PHE A 302 -21.76 11.08 -8.20
CA PHE A 302 -22.12 12.26 -7.42
C PHE A 302 -23.42 12.07 -6.63
N ALA A 303 -24.37 11.27 -7.15
CA ALA A 303 -25.60 10.91 -6.43
C ALA A 303 -25.29 10.17 -5.12
N LYS A 304 -24.42 9.15 -5.18
CA LYS A 304 -23.99 8.38 -4.00
C LYS A 304 -23.13 9.24 -3.06
N ALA A 305 -22.33 10.16 -3.58
CA ALA A 305 -21.48 11.04 -2.77
C ALA A 305 -22.30 11.99 -1.87
N LYS A 306 -23.54 12.32 -2.25
CA LYS A 306 -24.44 13.18 -1.47
C LYS A 306 -25.11 12.48 -0.30
N GLU A 307 -25.09 11.15 -0.24
CA GLU A 307 -25.69 10.38 0.86
C GLU A 307 -24.87 10.52 2.16
N TYR A 308 -23.62 10.95 2.07
CA TYR A 308 -22.75 11.17 3.21
C TYR A 308 -23.04 12.50 3.92
N SER A 309 -22.99 12.49 5.26
CA SER A 309 -23.20 13.67 6.10
C SER A 309 -21.92 14.48 6.31
N ASN A 310 -22.05 15.73 6.76
CA ASN A 310 -20.94 16.61 7.16
C ASN A 310 -19.93 16.90 6.02
N LEU A 311 -20.46 17.37 4.88
CA LEU A 311 -19.69 17.65 3.67
C LEU A 311 -19.91 19.08 3.16
N ILE A 312 -18.86 19.65 2.57
CA ILE A 312 -18.95 20.91 1.80
C ILE A 312 -18.79 20.59 0.32
N VAL A 313 -19.80 20.90 -0.49
CA VAL A 313 -19.76 20.66 -1.94
C VAL A 313 -19.20 21.89 -2.65
N VAL A 314 -18.16 21.69 -3.46
CA VAL A 314 -17.48 22.77 -4.20
C VAL A 314 -17.48 22.50 -5.71
N ASP A 315 -17.54 23.59 -6.49
CA ASP A 315 -17.28 23.57 -7.93
C ASP A 315 -15.86 24.12 -8.15
N PRO A 316 -14.86 23.25 -8.33
CA PRO A 316 -13.48 23.68 -8.50
C PRO A 316 -13.28 24.53 -9.77
N ASN A 317 -14.10 24.31 -10.81
CA ASN A 317 -13.99 25.07 -12.07
C ASN A 317 -14.47 26.51 -11.93
N ARG A 318 -15.39 26.76 -10.99
CA ARG A 318 -15.96 28.10 -10.73
C ARG A 318 -15.45 28.72 -9.43
N ASN A 319 -14.51 28.04 -8.75
CA ASN A 319 -13.96 28.39 -7.44
C ASN A 319 -15.04 28.86 -6.43
N ARG A 320 -16.18 28.17 -6.39
CA ARG A 320 -17.32 28.54 -5.55
C ARG A 320 -17.86 27.35 -4.77
N LYS A 321 -18.33 27.64 -3.56
CA LYS A 321 -19.10 26.71 -2.73
C LYS A 321 -20.50 26.53 -3.33
N LEU A 322 -20.89 25.29 -3.61
CA LEU A 322 -22.21 24.96 -4.15
C LEU A 322 -23.22 24.72 -3.03
N PHE A 323 -22.84 23.96 -2.00
CA PHE A 323 -23.68 23.61 -0.86
C PHE A 323 -22.84 23.37 0.39
N ASP A 324 -23.39 23.68 1.56
CA ASP A 324 -22.86 23.27 2.86
C ASP A 324 -23.84 22.33 3.54
N LEU A 325 -23.43 21.07 3.74
CA LEU A 325 -24.22 20.11 4.51
C LEU A 325 -23.80 20.06 5.99
N THR A 326 -22.84 20.89 6.42
CA THR A 326 -22.46 21.04 7.83
C THR A 326 -23.48 21.83 8.64
N GLU A 327 -24.28 22.68 7.97
CA GLU A 327 -25.31 23.52 8.59
C GLU A 327 -26.70 22.85 8.62
N MET A 328 -26.89 21.75 7.88
CA MET A 328 -28.11 20.97 7.91
C MET A 328 -28.14 20.11 9.18
N ARG A 329 -28.65 20.69 10.28
CA ARG A 329 -29.12 19.92 11.43
C ARG A 329 -30.32 19.09 10.94
N ILE A 330 -30.21 17.76 11.03
CA ILE A 330 -31.38 16.86 10.95
C ILE A 330 -32.28 17.14 12.15
#